data_AF-A0A659UHU8-F1
#
_entry.id   AF-A0A659UHU8-F1
#
_cell.length_a   1.000
_cell.length_b   1.000
_cell.length_c   1.000
_cell.angle_alpha   90.00
_cell.angle_beta   90.00
_cell.angle_gamma   90.00
#
_symmetry.space_group_name_H-M   'P 1'
#
loop_
_entity.id
_entity.type
_entity.pdbx_description
1 polymer ?
#
loop_
_entity_poly.entity_id
_entity_poly.type
_entity_poly.pdbx_seq_one_letter_code
_entity_poly.pdbx_strand_id
1 'polypeptide(L)' 'SGVVLGGVSRGEGAIVGAGAVVTRDVAGNTTVVGDPAGVIKRG' A
#
# COMPACT_ATOMS: atom_id res chain seq x y z
N SER A 1 12.31 5.04 2.66
CA SER A 1 11.49 5.95 1.86
C SER A 1 10.38 5.16 1.20
N GLY A 2 9.21 5.74 0.96
CA GLY A 2 8.09 5.10 0.25
C GLY A 2 7.27 6.19 -0.44
N VAL A 3 6.64 5.86 -1.56
CA VAL A 3 5.91 6.84 -2.37
C VAL A 3 4.45 6.45 -2.43
N VAL A 4 3.60 7.42 -2.13
CA VAL A 4 2.14 7.31 -2.28
C VAL A 4 1.78 8.25 -3.40
N LEU A 5 1.27 7.74 -4.52
CA LEU A 5 0.82 8.63 -5.58
C LEU A 5 -0.35 9.49 -5.06
N GLY A 6 -0.42 10.74 -5.52
CA GLY A 6 -1.54 11.62 -5.17
C GLY A 6 -2.86 11.02 -5.71
N GLY A 7 -3.87 10.90 -4.85
CA GLY A 7 -5.19 10.39 -5.22
C GLY A 7 -5.47 8.93 -4.86
N VAL A 8 -4.52 8.21 -4.24
CA VAL A 8 -4.80 6.87 -3.68
C VAL A 8 -5.14 6.90 -2.20
N SER A 9 -6.19 6.18 -1.86
CA SER A 9 -6.72 6.03 -0.51
C SER A 9 -6.17 4.78 0.18
N ARG A 10 -6.05 4.85 1.50
CA ARG A 10 -5.74 3.70 2.35
C ARG A 10 -6.85 3.50 3.35
N GLY A 11 -7.36 2.27 3.40
CA GLY A 11 -8.26 1.87 4.46
C GLY A 11 -7.52 1.78 5.80
N GLU A 12 -8.31 1.84 6.87
CA GLU A 12 -7.85 1.70 8.26
C GLU A 12 -7.00 0.42 8.43
N GLY A 13 -5.88 0.52 9.14
CA GLY A 13 -4.99 -0.63 9.37
C GLY A 13 -4.22 -1.13 8.15
N ALA A 14 -4.22 -0.41 7.02
CA ALA A 14 -3.37 -0.74 5.88
C ALA A 14 -1.87 -0.52 6.21
N ILE A 15 -1.03 -1.51 5.89
CA ILE A 15 0.42 -1.47 6.11
C ILE A 15 1.12 -1.33 4.77
N VAL A 16 2.05 -0.37 4.66
CA VAL A 16 2.87 -0.13 3.47
C VAL A 16 4.33 -0.39 3.80
N GLY A 17 4.96 -1.32 3.10
CA GLY A 17 6.37 -1.60 3.28
C GLY A 17 7.27 -0.43 2.87
N ALA A 18 8.44 -0.34 3.49
CA ALA A 18 9.48 0.56 3.05
C ALA A 18 9.87 0.25 1.60
N GLY A 19 10.04 1.29 0.78
CA GLY A 19 10.33 1.19 -0.65
C GLY A 19 9.11 0.93 -1.53
N ALA A 20 7.90 0.85 -0.96
CA ALA A 20 6.72 0.60 -1.77
C ALA A 20 6.25 1.86 -2.53
N VAL A 21 5.83 1.67 -3.78
CA VAL A 21 5.23 2.71 -4.62
C VAL A 21 3.75 2.37 -4.81
N VAL A 22 2.89 3.06 -4.07
CA VAL A 22 1.44 2.78 -4.08
C VAL A 22 0.80 3.53 -5.24
N THR A 23 0.38 2.75 -6.25
CA THR A 23 -0.25 3.25 -7.49
C THR A 23 -1.75 3.02 -7.56
N ARG A 24 -2.32 2.27 -6.61
CA ARG A 24 -3.76 1.96 -6.51
C ARG A 24 -4.23 1.96 -5.05
N ASP A 25 -5.53 2.10 -4.85
CA ASP A 25 -6.14 2.09 -3.51
C ASP A 25 -5.80 0.82 -2.74
N VAL A 26 -5.58 0.98 -1.44
CA VAL A 26 -5.22 -0.10 -0.53
C VAL A 26 -6.38 -0.33 0.43
N ALA A 27 -6.95 -1.53 0.42
CA ALA A 27 -8.00 -1.92 1.35
C ALA A 27 -7.48 -1.92 2.80
N GLY A 28 -8.37 -1.68 3.76
CA GLY A 28 -8.02 -1.75 5.18
C GLY A 28 -7.53 -3.14 5.57
N ASN A 29 -6.68 -3.23 6.59
CA ASN A 29 -6.06 -4.47 7.06
C ASN A 29 -5.29 -5.26 5.98
N THR A 30 -4.84 -4.59 4.92
CA THR A 30 -3.97 -5.22 3.91
C THR A 30 -2.54 -4.73 4.02
N THR A 31 -1.58 -5.60 3.71
CA THR A 31 -0.17 -5.25 3.63
C THR A 31 0.28 -5.23 2.19
N VAL A 32 0.84 -4.09 1.74
CA VAL A 32 1.38 -3.91 0.39
C VAL A 32 2.87 -3.57 0.41
N VAL A 33 3.63 -4.12 -0.53
CA VAL A 33 5.07 -3.87 -0.68
C VAL A 33 5.49 -3.85 -2.15
N GLY A 34 6.66 -3.27 -2.45
CA GLY A 34 7.27 -3.27 -3.78
C GLY A 34 6.88 -2.08 -4.67
N ASP A 35 7.46 -2.05 -5.87
CA ASP A 35 7.20 -1.06 -6.91
C ASP A 35 6.88 -1.79 -8.23
N PRO A 36 5.61 -1.80 -8.70
CA PRO A 36 4.43 -1.20 -8.07
C PRO A 36 3.98 -1.99 -6.83
N ALA A 37 3.39 -1.31 -5.83
CA ALA A 37 3.00 -1.94 -4.58
C ALA A 37 1.96 -3.07 -4.79
N GLY A 38 2.32 -4.29 -4.40
CA GLY A 38 1.49 -5.49 -4.47
C GLY A 38 1.06 -5.97 -3.08
N VAL A 39 -0.15 -6.55 -2.98
CA VAL A 39 -0.66 -7.12 -1.73
C VAL A 39 0.09 -8.41 -1.41
N ILE A 40 0.67 -8.50 -0.22
CA ILE A 40 1.40 -9.69 0.26
C ILE A 40 0.71 -10.38 1.44
N LYS A 41 -0.22 -9.68 2.11
CA LYS A 41 -1.04 -10.25 3.17
C LYS A 41 -2.41 -9.60 3.18
N ARG A 42 -3.44 -10.43 3.29
CA ARG A 42 -4.81 -10.02 3.61
C ARG A 42 -5.12 -10.57 5.01
N GLY A 43 -5.44 -9.68 5.94
CA GLY A 43 -6.00 -10.03 7.26
C GLY A 43 -7.49 -10.28 7.15
#